data_AF-A0A2Y9BJL1-F1
#
_entry.id   AF-A0A2Y9BJL1-F1
#
_cell.length_a   1.000
_cell.length_b   1.000
_cell.length_c   1.000
_cell.angle_alpha   90.00
_cell.angle_beta   90.00
_cell.angle_gamma   90.00
#
_symmetry.space_group_name_H-M   'P 1'
#
loop_
_entity.id
_entity.type
_entity.pdbx_description
1 polymer ?
#
loop_
_entity_poly.entity_id
_entity_poly.type
_entity_poly.pdbx_seq_one_letter_code
_entity_poly.pdbx_strand_id
1 'polypeptide(L)'
;MKDFNEIRERVERLNIIDDTLFQKMAEDIGFCEEMISTVMNESVKVMQVIPQDTIKNLQGCSVIVDALCEKQDGTFINVEVQKSDNDNHQKRVRYNASCITANITEPGIKY
;
A
#
# COMPACT_ATOMS: atom_id res chain seq x y z
N MET A 1 -2.33 12.37 31.59
CA MET A 1 -3.56 12.09 30.83
C MET A 1 -3.57 13.11 29.70
N LYS A 2 -3.55 12.71 28.43
CA LYS A 2 -3.60 13.68 27.31
C LYS A 2 -4.92 14.44 27.38
N ASP A 3 -4.91 15.75 27.11
CA ASP A 3 -6.10 16.59 27.16
C ASP A 3 -7.10 16.12 26.10
N PHE A 4 -8.35 15.92 26.50
CA PHE A 4 -9.41 15.44 25.61
C PHE A 4 -9.62 16.37 24.41
N ASN A 5 -9.46 17.68 24.63
CA ASN A 5 -9.58 18.69 23.57
C ASN A 5 -8.46 18.56 22.53
N GLU A 6 -7.23 18.24 22.95
CA GLU A 6 -6.09 18.03 22.05
C GLU A 6 -6.29 16.77 21.20
N ILE A 7 -6.80 15.68 21.79
CA ILE A 7 -7.13 14.46 21.03
C ILE A 7 -8.22 14.76 20.01
N ARG A 8 -9.26 15.49 20.41
CA ARG A 8 -10.37 15.86 19.52
C ARG A 8 -9.89 16.67 18.30
N GLU A 9 -9.11 17.73 18.52
CA GLU A 9 -8.56 18.52 17.41
C GLU A 9 -7.69 17.70 16.47
N ARG A 10 -6.91 16.74 17.00
CA ARG A 10 -6.09 15.84 16.17
C ARG A 10 -6.96 14.91 15.33
N VAL A 11 -8.00 14.33 15.91
CA VAL A 11 -8.93 13.44 15.20
C VAL A 11 -9.69 14.20 14.11
N GLU A 12 -10.13 15.43 14.38
CA GLU A 12 -10.81 16.29 13.40
C GLU A 12 -9.94 16.65 12.18
N ARG A 13 -8.61 16.56 12.32
CA ARG A 13 -7.65 16.82 11.22
C ARG A 13 -7.17 15.57 10.50
N LEU A 14 -7.52 14.37 10.99
CA LEU A 14 -7.10 13.13 10.34
C LEU A 14 -7.74 12.99 8.96
N ASN A 15 -6.92 12.68 7.98
CA ASN A 15 -7.31 12.35 6.63
C ASN A 15 -6.90 10.90 6.33
N ILE A 16 -7.61 10.23 5.42
CA ILE A 16 -7.27 8.86 5.04
C ILE A 16 -5.89 8.74 4.39
N ILE A 17 -5.36 9.84 3.84
CA ILE A 17 -3.98 9.93 3.31
C ILE A 17 -2.94 9.99 4.45
N ASP A 18 -3.36 10.15 5.71
CA ASP A 18 -2.45 10.04 6.85
C ASP A 18 -1.96 8.62 7.07
N ASP A 19 -0.65 8.42 7.08
CA ASP A 19 0.01 7.10 7.20
C ASP A 19 -0.63 6.21 8.27
N THR A 20 -0.86 6.76 9.47
CA THR A 20 -1.46 6.02 10.59
C THR A 20 -2.91 5.63 10.33
N LEU A 21 -3.70 6.52 9.73
CA LEU A 21 -5.09 6.22 9.44
C LEU A 21 -5.20 5.27 8.24
N PHE A 22 -4.43 5.51 7.17
CA PHE A 22 -4.36 4.63 6.02
C PHE A 22 -3.98 3.21 6.42
N GLN A 23 -2.91 3.03 7.18
CA GLN A 23 -2.47 1.72 7.65
C GLN A 23 -3.60 0.97 8.35
N LYS A 24 -4.37 1.66 9.20
CA LYS A 24 -5.46 1.02 9.94
C LYS A 24 -6.66 0.70 9.05
N MET A 25 -6.98 1.58 8.11
CA MET A 25 -8.06 1.37 7.14
C MET A 25 -7.72 0.25 6.16
N ALA A 26 -6.46 0.13 5.74
CA ALA A 26 -5.98 -0.89 4.80
C ALA A 26 -6.04 -2.32 5.36
N GLU A 27 -6.23 -2.50 6.67
CA GLU A 27 -6.53 -3.83 7.24
C GLU A 27 -7.89 -4.37 6.77
N ASP A 28 -8.81 -3.50 6.33
CA ASP A 28 -10.10 -3.89 5.76
C ASP A 28 -10.00 -4.09 4.24
N ILE A 29 -10.29 -5.31 3.80
CA ILE A 29 -10.26 -5.68 2.37
C ILE A 29 -11.29 -4.90 1.57
N GLY A 30 -12.47 -4.65 2.14
CA GLY A 30 -13.55 -3.91 1.47
C GLY A 30 -13.15 -2.47 1.17
N PHE A 31 -12.53 -1.79 2.13
CA PHE A 31 -11.92 -0.48 1.94
C PHE A 31 -10.91 -0.48 0.78
N CYS A 32 -9.95 -1.41 0.77
CA CYS A 32 -8.95 -1.49 -0.30
C CYS A 32 -9.60 -1.77 -1.66
N GLU A 33 -10.58 -2.65 -1.72
CA GLU A 33 -11.32 -2.98 -2.93
C GLU A 33 -12.03 -1.75 -3.53
N GLU A 34 -12.78 -1.01 -2.72
CA GLU A 34 -13.50 0.19 -3.17
C GLU A 34 -12.53 1.30 -3.59
N MET A 35 -11.50 1.54 -2.79
CA MET A 35 -10.50 2.57 -3.04
C MET A 35 -9.75 2.30 -4.35
N ILE A 36 -9.23 1.08 -4.55
CA ILE A 36 -8.52 0.70 -5.77
C ILE A 36 -9.47 0.77 -6.97
N SER A 37 -10.69 0.23 -6.85
CA SER A 37 -11.67 0.24 -7.93
C SER A 37 -12.02 1.67 -8.38
N THR A 38 -12.13 2.58 -7.42
CA THR A 38 -12.40 4.01 -7.67
C THR A 38 -11.23 4.69 -8.36
N VAL A 39 -10.00 4.49 -7.88
CA VAL A 39 -8.80 5.13 -8.43
C VAL A 39 -8.46 4.62 -9.83
N MET A 40 -8.60 3.30 -10.06
CA MET A 40 -8.32 2.68 -11.35
C MET A 40 -9.49 2.80 -12.34
N ASN A 41 -10.67 3.20 -11.86
CA ASN A 41 -11.92 3.25 -12.63
C ASN A 41 -12.26 1.89 -13.27
N GLU A 42 -12.08 0.81 -12.51
CA GLU A 42 -12.40 -0.57 -12.88
C GLU A 42 -12.87 -1.37 -11.66
N SER A 43 -13.64 -2.44 -11.86
CA SER A 43 -14.05 -3.30 -10.73
C SER A 43 -12.90 -4.23 -10.35
N VAL A 44 -12.30 -3.99 -9.19
CA VAL A 44 -11.27 -4.87 -8.61
C VAL A 44 -11.91 -5.80 -7.58
N LYS A 45 -11.41 -7.03 -7.47
CA LYS A 45 -11.74 -7.95 -6.37
C LYS A 45 -10.48 -8.31 -5.62
N VAL A 46 -10.38 -7.86 -4.37
CA VAL A 46 -9.19 -8.04 -3.53
C VAL A 46 -9.38 -9.30 -2.68
N MET A 47 -8.41 -10.22 -2.77
CA MET A 47 -8.40 -11.47 -2.00
C MET A 47 -7.71 -11.31 -0.65
N GLN A 48 -6.60 -10.58 -0.64
CA GLN A 48 -5.84 -10.31 0.57
C GLN A 48 -5.15 -8.96 0.49
N VAL A 49 -4.90 -8.39 1.66
CA VAL A 49 -4.14 -7.15 1.85
C VAL A 49 -3.12 -7.37 2.96
N ILE A 50 -1.89 -6.92 2.72
CA ILE A 50 -0.84 -6.83 3.73
C ILE A 50 -0.49 -5.35 3.92
N PRO A 51 -1.01 -4.70 4.98
CA PRO A 51 -0.62 -3.32 5.32
C PRO A 51 0.83 -3.28 5.82
N GLN A 52 1.59 -2.27 5.41
CA GLN A 52 3.01 -2.09 5.77
C GLN A 52 3.89 -3.33 5.51
N ASP A 53 3.79 -3.88 4.30
CA ASP A 53 4.57 -5.07 3.95
C ASP A 53 6.05 -4.74 3.73
N THR A 54 6.93 -5.61 4.22
CA THR A 54 8.39 -5.48 4.11
C THR A 54 8.92 -6.48 3.08
N ILE A 55 9.35 -5.97 1.93
CA ILE A 55 9.78 -6.77 0.80
C ILE A 55 11.31 -6.66 0.67
N LYS A 56 12.00 -7.78 0.80
CA LYS A 56 13.47 -7.82 0.71
C LYS A 56 13.92 -7.83 -0.75
N ASN A 57 14.97 -7.07 -1.07
CA ASN A 57 15.63 -7.19 -2.36
C ASN A 57 16.76 -8.24 -2.30
N LEU A 58 17.26 -8.64 -3.46
CA LEU A 58 18.35 -9.62 -3.59
C LEU A 58 19.71 -9.11 -3.06
N GLN A 59 19.82 -7.82 -2.78
CA GLN A 59 21.03 -7.15 -2.30
C GLN A 59 21.04 -7.00 -0.77
N GLY A 60 20.04 -7.53 -0.07
CA GLY A 60 19.93 -7.46 1.39
C GLY A 60 19.30 -6.17 1.94
N CYS A 61 18.80 -5.29 1.08
CA CYS A 61 17.95 -4.16 1.51
C CYS A 61 16.46 -4.57 1.51
N SER A 62 15.59 -3.72 2.04
CA SER A 62 14.14 -3.91 1.97
C SER A 62 13.42 -2.63 1.59
N VAL A 63 12.25 -2.77 0.98
CA VAL A 63 11.27 -1.71 0.79
C VAL A 63 10.08 -1.98 1.71
N ILE A 64 9.49 -0.90 2.22
CA ILE A 64 8.24 -0.96 2.97
C ILE A 64 7.19 -0.29 2.09
N VAL A 65 6.13 -1.04 1.77
CA VAL A 65 4.99 -0.54 0.99
C VAL A 65 3.81 -0.29 1.91
N ASP A 66 2.98 0.73 1.61
CA ASP A 66 1.88 1.09 2.53
C ASP A 66 0.80 0.00 2.58
N ALA A 67 0.43 -0.56 1.42
CA ALA A 67 -0.38 -1.77 1.35
C ALA A 67 -0.08 -2.59 0.08
N LEU A 68 0.14 -3.89 0.24
CA LEU A 68 0.23 -4.85 -0.86
C LEU A 68 -1.09 -5.63 -0.97
N CYS A 69 -1.81 -5.44 -2.07
CA CYS A 69 -3.09 -6.11 -2.33
C CYS A 69 -2.90 -7.21 -3.38
N GLU A 70 -3.53 -8.37 -3.20
CA GLU A 70 -3.58 -9.41 -4.23
C GLU A 70 -5.01 -9.54 -4.75
N LYS A 71 -5.16 -9.53 -6.08
CA LYS A 71 -6.44 -9.78 -6.75
C LYS A 71 -6.79 -11.26 -6.79
N GLN A 72 -8.05 -11.57 -7.08
CA GLN A 72 -8.50 -12.95 -7.36
C GLN A 72 -7.74 -13.66 -8.48
N ASP A 73 -7.20 -12.93 -9.45
CA ASP A 73 -6.42 -13.47 -10.56
C ASP A 73 -4.93 -13.70 -10.22
N GLY A 74 -4.50 -13.45 -8.98
CA GLY A 74 -3.12 -13.57 -8.52
C GLY A 74 -2.23 -12.36 -8.87
N THR A 75 -2.78 -11.30 -9.49
CA THR A 75 -2.03 -10.07 -9.73
C THR A 75 -1.89 -9.29 -8.43
N PHE A 76 -0.69 -8.76 -8.18
CA PHE A 76 -0.42 -7.87 -7.06
C PHE A 76 -0.57 -6.41 -7.45
N ILE A 77 -1.18 -5.62 -6.56
CA ILE A 77 -1.32 -4.16 -6.65
C ILE A 77 -0.56 -3.55 -5.48
N ASN A 78 0.46 -2.75 -5.80
CA ASN A 78 1.17 -1.95 -4.81
C ASN A 78 0.44 -0.62 -4.59
N VAL A 79 -0.04 -0.37 -3.37
CA VAL A 79 -0.65 0.91 -3.00
C VAL A 79 0.33 1.71 -2.15
N GLU A 80 0.61 2.94 -2.59
CA GLU A 80 1.46 3.90 -1.89
C GLU A 80 0.71 5.22 -1.76
N VAL A 81 0.69 5.78 -0.55
CA VAL A 81 -0.01 7.02 -0.23
C VAL A 81 1.02 8.13 -0.06
N GLN A 82 0.80 9.27 -0.72
CA GLN A 82 1.73 10.41 -0.70
C GLN A 82 0.99 11.69 -0.35
N LYS A 83 1.43 12.38 0.70
CA LYS A 83 0.87 13.67 1.13
C LYS A 83 1.42 14.87 0.36
N SER A 84 2.63 14.75 -0.16
CA SER A 84 3.36 15.82 -0.83
C SER A 84 4.00 15.33 -2.12
N ASP A 85 4.08 16.23 -3.10
CA ASP A 85 4.74 15.98 -4.38
C ASP A 85 6.18 16.53 -4.36
N ASN A 86 6.98 16.07 -3.39
CA ASN A 86 8.35 16.54 -3.17
C ASN A 86 9.42 15.49 -3.50
N ASP A 87 9.00 14.32 -4.02
CA ASP A 87 9.88 13.18 -4.27
C ASP A 87 9.72 12.65 -5.71
N ASN A 88 10.70 11.86 -6.14
CA ASN A 88 10.61 11.15 -7.42
C ASN A 88 9.74 9.90 -7.27
N HIS A 89 8.43 10.13 -7.23
CA HIS A 89 7.41 9.09 -7.06
C HIS A 89 7.50 8.01 -8.13
N GLN A 90 7.80 8.36 -9.39
CA GLN A 90 7.92 7.36 -10.45
C GLN A 90 9.12 6.42 -10.23
N LYS A 91 10.25 6.94 -9.75
CA LYS A 91 11.42 6.12 -9.42
C LYS A 91 11.11 5.19 -8.25
N ARG A 92 10.43 5.67 -7.21
CA ARG A 92 10.01 4.86 -6.06
C ARG A 92 9.08 3.73 -6.46
N VAL A 93 8.01 4.04 -7.21
CA VAL A 93 7.06 3.02 -7.70
C VAL A 93 7.77 1.96 -8.53
N ARG A 94 8.67 2.34 -9.45
CA ARG A 94 9.43 1.36 -10.26
C ARG A 94 10.32 0.46 -9.40
N TYR A 95 10.98 1.03 -8.39
CA TYR A 95 11.86 0.25 -7.51
C TYR A 95 11.05 -0.72 -6.65
N ASN A 96 9.95 -0.29 -6.05
CA ASN A 96 9.08 -1.15 -5.23
C ASN A 96 8.47 -2.26 -6.10
N ALA A 97 7.98 -1.93 -7.30
CA ALA A 97 7.47 -2.92 -8.25
C ALA A 97 8.54 -3.97 -8.62
N SER A 98 9.79 -3.56 -8.88
CA SER A 98 10.86 -4.52 -9.16
C SER A 98 11.14 -5.48 -8.00
N CYS A 99 11.04 -4.99 -6.76
CA CYS A 99 11.23 -5.83 -5.57
C CYS A 99 10.07 -6.81 -5.40
N ILE A 100 8.82 -6.36 -5.60
CA ILE A 100 7.62 -7.21 -5.57
C ILE A 100 7.76 -8.31 -6.62
N THR A 101 7.98 -7.95 -7.89
CA THR A 101 8.13 -8.92 -8.99
C THR A 101 9.20 -9.97 -8.69
N ALA A 102 10.37 -9.55 -8.19
CA ALA A 102 11.44 -10.48 -7.87
C ALA A 102 11.10 -11.45 -6.72
N ASN A 103 10.23 -11.07 -5.78
CA ASN A 103 9.83 -11.93 -4.66
C ASN A 103 8.70 -12.89 -5.01
N ILE A 104 7.75 -12.48 -5.85
CA ILE A 104 6.60 -13.31 -6.24
C ILE A 104 6.93 -14.26 -7.41
N THR A 105 8.01 -14.00 -8.13
CA THR A 105 8.46 -14.81 -9.28
C THR A 105 9.15 -16.08 -8.81
N GLU A 106 8.60 -17.24 -9.14
CA GLU A 106 9.30 -18.51 -8.92
C GLU A 106 10.47 -18.69 -9.90
N PRO A 107 11.64 -19.17 -9.44
CA PRO A 107 12.75 -19.48 -10.32
C PRO A 107 12.38 -20.55 -11.35
N GLY A 108 12.65 -20.28 -12.64
CA GLY A 108 12.51 -21.27 -13.71
C GLY A 108 11.16 -21.28 -14.43
N ILE A 109 10.23 -20.39 -14.09
CA ILE A 109 9.04 -20.13 -14.93
C ILE A 109 9.51 -19.50 -16.25
N LYS A 110 9.04 -20.03 -17.38
CA LYS A 110 9.23 -19.41 -18.70
C LYS A 110 8.19 -18.31 -18.86
N TYR A 111 8.67 -17.10 -19.11
CA TYR A 111 7.87 -15.92 -19.43
C TYR A 111 7.83 -15.71 -20.96
#